data_AF-A0A967L0A3-F1
#
_entry.id   AF-A0A967L0A3-F1
#
_cell.length_a   1.000
_cell.length_b   1.000
_cell.length_c   1.000
_cell.angle_alpha   90.00
_cell.angle_beta   90.00
_cell.angle_gamma   90.00
#
_symmetry.space_group_name_H-M   'P 1'
#
loop_
_entity.id
_entity.type
_entity.pdbx_description
1 polymer ?
#
loop_
_entity_poly.entity_id
_entity_poly.type
_entity_poly.pdbx_seq_one_letter_code
_entity_poly.pdbx_strand_id
1 'polypeptide(L)'
;QVPGKKAPVLITEEMVKEMRPGSVIVDLAAETGGNCELTEPDKTVVKHGVTIIGPANLPAMMPDHASQMYSKNIGNLVLHLAG
;
A
#
# COMPACT_ATOMS: atom_id res chain seq x y z
N GLN A 1 1.79 4.12 7.94
CA GLN A 1 2.86 3.17 8.30
C GLN A 1 3.50 3.61 9.61
N VAL A 2 3.65 2.72 10.59
CA VAL A 2 4.52 2.96 11.75
C VAL A 2 5.81 2.17 11.51
N PRO A 3 6.98 2.82 11.34
CA PRO A 3 8.23 2.13 11.07
C PRO A 3 8.52 1.02 12.10
N GLY A 4 8.81 -0.18 11.61
CA GLY A 4 9.16 -1.34 12.45
C GLY A 4 8.00 -2.08 13.12
N LYS A 5 6.73 -1.71 12.87
CA LYS A 5 5.56 -2.43 13.39
C LYS A 5 4.74 -3.06 12.26
N LYS A 6 4.14 -4.22 12.55
CA LYS A 6 3.14 -4.84 11.66
C LYS A 6 1.97 -3.87 11.48
N ALA A 7 1.42 -3.81 10.27
CA ALA A 7 0.18 -3.08 10.01
C ALA A 7 -0.94 -3.61 10.92
N PRO A 8 -1.77 -2.71 11.50
CA PRO A 8 -2.93 -3.13 12.26
C PRO A 8 -3.97 -3.74 11.31
N VAL A 9 -4.63 -4.83 11.72
CA VAL A 9 -5.78 -5.35 10.97
C VAL A 9 -6.96 -4.42 11.23
N LEU A 10 -7.44 -3.75 10.18
CA LEU A 10 -8.57 -2.82 10.21
C LEU A 10 -9.79 -3.36 9.46
N ILE A 11 -9.55 -4.21 8.45
CA ILE A 11 -10.59 -4.85 7.65
C ILE A 11 -10.49 -6.35 7.87
N THR A 12 -11.43 -6.92 8.62
CA THR A 12 -11.49 -8.36 8.90
C THR A 12 -12.09 -9.13 7.75
N GLU A 13 -11.85 -10.44 7.69
CA GLU A 13 -12.48 -11.30 6.68
C GLU A 13 -14.02 -11.22 6.71
N GLU A 14 -14.64 -11.12 7.90
CA GLU A 14 -16.09 -10.98 8.05
C GLU A 14 -16.61 -9.68 7.41
N MET A 15 -15.88 -8.57 7.57
CA MET A 15 -16.22 -7.32 6.89
C MET A 15 -16.12 -7.45 5.37
N VAL A 16 -15.15 -8.22 4.86
CA VAL A 16 -15.01 -8.47 3.41
C VAL A 16 -16.17 -9.30 2.88
N LYS A 17 -16.66 -10.30 3.63
CA LYS A 17 -17.82 -11.11 3.24
C LYS A 17 -19.11 -10.29 3.10
N GLU A 18 -19.25 -9.22 3.86
CA GLU A 18 -20.40 -8.31 3.79
C GLU A 18 -20.32 -7.31 2.63
N MET A 19 -19.16 -7.21 1.96
CA MET A 19 -19.00 -6.32 0.81
C MET A 19 -19.77 -6.85 -0.41
N ARG A 20 -20.17 -5.92 -1.28
CA ARG A 20 -20.86 -6.28 -2.52
C ARG A 20 -19.89 -7.03 -3.45
N PRO A 21 -20.32 -8.14 -4.08
CA PRO A 21 -19.52 -8.80 -5.12
C PRO A 21 -19.13 -7.81 -6.23
N GLY A 22 -17.87 -7.88 -6.67
CA GLY A 22 -17.24 -6.94 -7.61
C GLY A 22 -16.57 -5.74 -6.94
N SER A 23 -16.67 -5.58 -5.62
CA SER A 23 -15.93 -4.54 -4.89
C SER A 23 -14.41 -4.77 -4.94
N VAL A 24 -13.64 -3.71 -4.73
CA VAL A 24 -12.17 -3.75 -4.77
C VAL A 24 -11.57 -3.13 -3.51
N ILE A 25 -10.62 -3.82 -2.89
CA ILE A 25 -9.76 -3.32 -1.80
C ILE A 25 -8.36 -3.12 -2.38
N VAL A 26 -7.77 -1.94 -2.15
CA VAL A 26 -6.37 -1.66 -2.45
C VAL A 26 -5.65 -1.39 -1.12
N ASP A 27 -4.82 -2.33 -0.69
CA ASP A 27 -4.15 -2.28 0.61
C ASP A 27 -2.71 -1.79 0.47
N LEU A 28 -2.51 -0.49 0.72
CA LEU A 28 -1.21 0.15 0.64
C LEU A 28 -0.25 -0.24 1.77
N ALA A 29 -0.70 -1.03 2.76
CA ALA A 29 0.12 -1.53 3.84
C ALA A 29 0.54 -3.00 3.64
N ALA A 30 0.38 -3.55 2.44
CA ALA A 30 0.69 -4.94 2.13
C ALA A 30 2.12 -5.35 2.52
N GLU A 31 3.11 -4.47 2.31
CA GLU A 31 4.51 -4.70 2.68
C GLU A 31 4.76 -4.95 4.19
N THR A 32 3.90 -4.41 5.06
CA THR A 32 4.01 -4.52 6.52
C THR A 32 2.98 -5.47 7.14
N GLY A 33 2.37 -6.33 6.31
CA GLY A 33 1.39 -7.34 6.74
C GLY A 33 -0.07 -7.00 6.47
N GLY A 34 -0.36 -5.84 5.86
CA GLY A 34 -1.70 -5.45 5.40
C GLY A 34 -2.63 -4.89 6.47
N ASN A 35 -3.49 -3.95 6.09
CA ASN A 35 -4.64 -3.52 6.88
C ASN A 35 -5.85 -4.46 6.70
N CYS A 36 -5.90 -5.21 5.60
CA CYS A 36 -6.92 -6.23 5.38
C CYS A 36 -6.37 -7.62 5.72
N GLU A 37 -7.13 -8.38 6.49
CA GLU A 37 -6.77 -9.74 6.93
C GLU A 37 -6.53 -10.70 5.77
N LEU A 38 -7.17 -10.45 4.63
CA LEU A 38 -7.08 -11.26 3.42
C LEU A 38 -6.04 -10.74 2.41
N THR A 39 -5.27 -9.71 2.75
CA THR A 39 -4.21 -9.18 1.88
C THR A 39 -3.08 -10.19 1.72
N GLU A 40 -2.75 -10.51 0.46
CA GLU A 40 -1.54 -11.24 0.10
C GLU A 40 -0.55 -10.25 -0.54
N PRO A 41 0.63 -10.01 0.08
CA PRO A 41 1.61 -9.07 -0.45
C PRO A 41 2.06 -9.41 -1.88
N ASP A 42 2.17 -8.39 -2.72
CA ASP A 42 2.49 -8.45 -4.15
C ASP A 42 1.54 -9.29 -5.00
N LYS A 43 0.31 -9.48 -4.52
CA LYS A 43 -0.71 -10.21 -5.27
C LYS A 43 -2.00 -9.43 -5.41
N THR A 44 -2.73 -9.80 -6.45
CA THR A 44 -4.16 -9.52 -6.59
C THR A 44 -4.91 -10.83 -6.42
N VAL A 45 -5.81 -10.89 -5.44
CA VAL A 45 -6.60 -12.08 -5.14
C VAL A 45 -8.08 -11.74 -5.14
N VAL A 46 -8.92 -12.73 -5.42
CA VAL A 46 -10.38 -12.59 -5.27
C VAL A 46 -10.83 -13.49 -4.12
N LYS A 47 -11.50 -12.91 -3.13
CA LYS A 47 -12.05 -13.61 -1.96
C LYS A 47 -13.47 -13.12 -1.75
N HIS A 48 -14.42 -14.04 -1.56
CA HIS A 48 -15.83 -13.69 -1.31
C HIS A 48 -16.45 -12.74 -2.37
N GLY A 49 -15.99 -12.83 -3.62
CA GLY A 49 -16.41 -11.93 -4.71
C GLY A 49 -15.79 -10.54 -4.68
N VAL A 50 -14.87 -10.24 -3.77
CA VAL A 50 -14.13 -8.98 -3.65
C VAL A 50 -12.71 -9.16 -4.17
N THR A 51 -12.25 -8.22 -4.99
CA THR A 51 -10.85 -8.17 -5.46
C THR A 51 -10.00 -7.45 -4.43
N ILE A 52 -8.88 -8.01 -4.02
CA ILE A 52 -7.96 -7.47 -3.03
C ILE A 52 -6.59 -7.34 -3.67
N ILE A 53 -6.09 -6.11 -3.75
CA ILE A 53 -4.83 -5.75 -4.41
C ILE A 53 -3.86 -5.29 -3.32
N GLY A 54 -2.77 -6.04 -3.12
CA GLY A 54 -1.74 -5.73 -2.12
C GLY A 54 -0.40 -5.36 -2.73
N PRO A 55 -0.25 -4.21 -3.42
CA PRO A 55 1.03 -3.83 -4.03
C PRO A 55 2.06 -3.50 -2.95
N ALA A 56 3.22 -4.16 -2.93
CA ALA A 56 4.29 -3.82 -1.98
C ALA A 56 5.13 -2.62 -2.44
N ASN A 57 5.13 -2.30 -3.75
CA ASN A 57 5.87 -1.16 -4.30
C ASN A 57 5.00 -0.35 -5.28
N LEU A 58 4.03 0.38 -4.74
CA LEU A 58 3.18 1.26 -5.55
C LEU A 58 3.98 2.36 -6.30
N PRO A 59 5.01 3.01 -5.73
CA PRO A 59 5.78 4.03 -6.45
C PRO A 59 6.45 3.51 -7.73
N ALA A 60 6.86 2.24 -7.76
CA ALA A 60 7.43 1.62 -8.97
C ALA A 60 6.43 1.50 -10.14
N MET A 61 5.12 1.61 -9.88
CA MET A 61 4.10 1.66 -10.93
C MET A 61 4.02 3.02 -11.63
N MET A 62 4.62 4.07 -11.05
CA MET A 62 4.71 5.42 -11.63
C MET A 62 6.15 5.98 -11.48
N PRO A 63 7.15 5.32 -12.10
CA PRO A 63 8.56 5.52 -11.77
C PRO A 63 9.07 6.92 -12.10
N ASP A 64 8.61 7.53 -13.20
CA ASP A 64 9.06 8.87 -13.62
C ASP A 64 8.70 9.94 -12.59
N HIS A 65 7.42 10.00 -12.21
CA HIS A 65 6.93 10.97 -11.24
C HIS A 65 7.48 10.70 -9.83
N ALA A 66 7.56 9.43 -9.42
CA ALA A 66 8.16 9.06 -8.14
C ALA A 66 9.63 9.51 -8.07
N SER A 67 10.41 9.25 -9.13
CA SER A 67 11.82 9.64 -9.21
C SER A 67 12.01 11.16 -9.23
N GLN A 68 11.15 11.89 -9.95
CA GLN A 68 11.18 13.37 -9.96
C GLN A 68 10.92 13.95 -8.58
N MET A 69 9.87 13.50 -7.88
CA MET A 69 9.55 13.98 -6.53
C MET A 69 10.65 13.61 -5.53
N TYR A 70 11.19 12.39 -5.60
CA TYR A 70 12.28 11.96 -4.74
C TYR A 70 13.54 12.80 -4.96
N SER A 71 13.94 13.04 -6.22
CA SER A 71 15.11 13.87 -6.56
C SER A 71 14.95 15.30 -6.04
N LYS A 72 13.74 15.87 -6.15
CA LYS A 72 13.44 17.20 -5.61
C LYS A 72 13.58 17.25 -4.08
N ASN A 73 13.13 16.22 -3.37
CA ASN A 73 13.27 16.13 -1.91
C ASN A 73 14.73 16.04 -1.48
N ILE A 74 15.55 15.25 -2.16
CA ILE A 74 16.99 15.17 -1.90
C ILE A 74 17.68 16.52 -2.19
N GLY A 75 17.35 17.17 -3.32
CA GLY A 75 17.88 18.49 -3.65
C GLY A 75 17.55 19.53 -2.58
N ASN A 76 16.30 19.57 -2.11
CA ASN A 76 15.86 20.46 -1.04
C ASN A 76 16.61 20.18 0.28
N LEU A 77 16.83 18.92 0.63
CA LEU A 77 17.58 18.54 1.83
C LEU A 77 19.03 19.02 1.75
N VAL A 78 19.71 18.79 0.62
CA VAL A 78 21.10 19.25 0.42
C VAL A 78 21.19 20.78 0.51
N LEU A 79 20.27 21.50 -0.13
CA LEU A 79 20.20 22.96 -0.04
C LEU A 79 19.95 23.44 1.40
N HIS A 80 19.11 22.74 2.16
CA HIS A 80 18.84 23.08 3.56
C HIS A 80 20.06 22.85 4.47
N LEU A 81 20.90 21.85 4.18
CA LEU A 81 22.11 21.55 4.96
C LEU A 81 23.33 22.39 4.57
N ALA A 82 23.33 22.96 3.36
CA ALA A 82 24.43 23.77 2.82
C ALA A 82 24.28 25.27 3.10
N GLY A 83 23.15 25.70 3.67
CA GLY A 83 22.91 27.05 4.18
C GLY A 83 23.01 27.11 5.70
#